data_AF-A8A8F9-F1
#
_entry.id   AF-A8A8F9-F1
#
_cell.length_a   1.000
_cell.length_b   1.000
_cell.length_c   1.000
_cell.angle_alpha   90.00
_cell.angle_beta   90.00
_cell.angle_gamma   90.00
#
_symmetry.space_group_name_H-M   'P 1'
#
loop_
_entity.id
_entity.type
_entity.pdbx_description
1 polymer ?
#
loop_
_entity_poly.entity_id
_entity_poly.type
_entity_poly.pdbx_seq_one_letter_code
_entity_poly.pdbx_strand_id
1 'polypeptide(L)'
;MKPDFLRQIFNVVLASHLLDERTTKEARKLVWAAENKYKFSSFDNPDPTENLKKYLESSDFDEVLRLLKRKKEVVEDLVTAIETYYGTQLAEIVRRKLAELTQEGSESSS
;
A
#
# COMPACT_ATOMS: atom_id res chain seq x y z
N MET A 1 -17.84 8.60 5.56
CA MET A 1 -16.95 8.71 4.39
C MET A 1 -15.62 8.07 4.76
N LYS A 2 -15.10 7.16 3.95
CA LYS A 2 -13.81 6.50 4.24
C LYS A 2 -12.65 7.47 4.00
N PRO A 3 -11.56 7.42 4.79
CA PRO A 3 -10.42 8.31 4.59
C PRO A 3 -9.71 8.02 3.27
N ASP A 4 -9.23 9.06 2.60
CA ASP A 4 -8.51 8.94 1.33
C ASP A 4 -7.23 8.10 1.48
N PHE A 5 -7.09 7.03 0.68
CA PHE A 5 -5.99 6.09 0.84
C PHE A 5 -4.62 6.76 0.69
N LEU A 6 -4.41 7.56 -0.34
CA LEU A 6 -3.13 8.22 -0.57
C LEU A 6 -2.84 9.27 0.51
N ARG A 7 -3.77 10.21 0.71
CA ARG A 7 -3.49 11.42 1.50
C ARG A 7 -3.62 11.22 2.99
N GLN A 8 -4.54 10.37 3.44
CA GLN A 8 -4.87 10.21 4.86
C GLN A 8 -4.39 8.89 5.46
N ILE A 9 -4.03 7.90 4.65
CA ILE A 9 -3.43 6.64 5.12
C ILE A 9 -1.97 6.58 4.73
N PHE A 10 -1.69 6.42 3.42
CA PHE A 10 -0.36 6.10 2.93
C PHE A 10 0.66 7.20 3.27
N ASN A 11 0.31 8.47 3.02
CA ASN A 11 1.19 9.58 3.35
C ASN A 11 1.44 9.74 4.85
N VAL A 12 0.43 9.45 5.69
CA VAL A 12 0.54 9.52 7.14
C VAL A 12 1.47 8.43 7.65
N VAL A 13 1.29 7.19 7.19
CA VAL A 13 2.18 6.09 7.50
C VAL A 13 3.61 6.45 7.10
N LEU A 14 3.86 6.83 5.84
CA LEU A 14 5.21 7.19 5.41
C LEU A 14 5.84 8.33 6.23
N ALA A 15 5.04 9.31 6.68
CA ALA A 15 5.52 10.42 7.50
C ALA A 15 5.85 10.03 8.94
N SER A 16 5.24 8.97 9.46
CA SER A 16 5.52 8.44 10.81
C SER A 16 6.83 7.64 10.88
N HIS A 17 7.44 7.31 9.74
CA HIS A 17 8.70 6.58 9.68
C HIS A 17 9.84 7.43 9.11
N LEU A 18 11.06 7.21 9.61
CA LEU A 18 12.27 7.87 9.13
C LEU A 18 12.78 7.20 7.83
N LEU A 19 12.00 7.35 6.76
CA LEU A 19 12.39 6.93 5.42
C LEU A 19 13.26 7.98 4.73
N ASP A 20 14.20 7.53 3.90
CA ASP A 20 14.96 8.46 3.07
C ASP A 20 14.04 9.16 2.05
N GLU A 21 14.41 10.39 1.68
CA GLU A 21 13.60 11.23 0.80
C GLU A 21 13.29 10.57 -0.54
N ARG A 22 14.28 9.84 -1.09
CA ARG A 22 14.13 9.17 -2.38
C ARG A 22 13.08 8.06 -2.31
N THR A 23 13.16 7.18 -1.33
CA THR A 23 12.18 6.11 -1.11
C THR A 23 10.79 6.69 -0.90
N THR A 24 10.66 7.73 -0.06
CA THR A 24 9.39 8.40 0.22
C THR A 24 8.77 8.99 -1.05
N LYS A 25 9.57 9.71 -1.85
CA LYS A 25 9.11 10.35 -3.08
C LYS A 25 8.66 9.33 -4.12
N GLU A 26 9.43 8.25 -4.30
CA GLU A 26 9.08 7.20 -5.27
C GLU A 26 7.82 6.44 -4.84
N ALA A 27 7.71 6.08 -3.56
CA ALA A 27 6.52 5.41 -3.02
C ALA A 27 5.25 6.25 -3.24
N ARG A 28 5.31 7.56 -2.96
CA ARG A 28 4.18 8.48 -3.20
C ARG A 28 3.81 8.58 -4.68
N LYS A 29 4.82 8.64 -5.55
CA LYS A 29 4.62 8.72 -7.01
C LYS A 29 3.90 7.48 -7.54
N LEU A 30 4.29 6.29 -7.10
CA LEU A 30 3.64 5.03 -7.48
C LEU A 30 2.17 5.01 -7.07
N VAL A 31 1.87 5.33 -5.80
CA VAL A 31 0.48 5.35 -5.32
C VAL A 31 -0.34 6.45 -6.00
N TRP A 32 0.23 7.62 -6.28
CA TRP A 32 -0.46 8.69 -6.99
C TRP A 32 -0.80 8.30 -8.45
N ALA A 33 0.12 7.65 -9.15
CA ALA A 33 -0.16 7.13 -10.49
C ALA A 33 -1.27 6.07 -10.45
N ALA A 34 -1.26 5.19 -9.44
CA ALA A 34 -2.29 4.20 -9.23
C ALA A 34 -3.65 4.83 -8.89
N GLU A 35 -3.71 5.85 -8.04
CA GLU A 35 -4.96 6.56 -7.71
C GLU A 35 -5.64 7.08 -8.97
N ASN A 36 -4.86 7.68 -9.88
CA ASN A 36 -5.36 8.17 -11.16
C ASN A 36 -5.88 7.06 -12.08
N LYS A 37 -5.27 5.87 -12.04
CA LYS A 37 -5.62 4.70 -12.86
C LYS A 37 -6.85 3.96 -12.31
N TYR A 38 -6.87 3.65 -11.02
CA TYR A 38 -7.90 2.83 -10.38
C TYR A 38 -9.07 3.63 -9.81
N LYS A 39 -8.93 4.96 -9.66
CA LYS A 39 -9.97 5.86 -9.15
C LYS A 39 -10.43 5.50 -7.73
N PHE A 40 -9.47 5.28 -6.82
CA PHE A 40 -9.74 5.00 -5.41
C PHE A 40 -9.65 6.22 -4.49
N SER A 41 -9.59 7.44 -5.03
CA SER A 41 -9.64 8.63 -4.16
C SER A 41 -11.03 8.78 -3.55
N SER A 42 -11.09 8.98 -2.24
CA SER A 42 -12.35 9.25 -1.54
C SER A 42 -12.95 10.61 -1.92
N PHE A 43 -12.15 11.53 -2.49
CA PHE A 43 -12.65 12.84 -2.93
C PHE A 43 -13.48 12.76 -4.21
N ASP A 44 -13.14 11.83 -5.10
CA ASP A 44 -13.82 11.65 -6.38
C ASP A 44 -14.84 10.49 -6.32
N ASN A 45 -14.69 9.55 -5.39
CA ASN A 45 -15.57 8.40 -5.21
C ASN A 45 -15.98 8.24 -3.74
N PRO A 46 -17.28 8.34 -3.38
CA PRO A 46 -17.74 8.24 -2.00
C PRO A 46 -17.53 6.85 -1.36
N ASP A 47 -17.40 5.80 -2.18
CA ASP A 47 -16.99 4.46 -1.74
C ASP A 47 -15.88 3.89 -2.63
N PRO A 48 -14.60 4.20 -2.32
CA PRO A 48 -13.48 3.76 -3.13
C PRO A 48 -13.06 2.31 -2.85
N THR A 49 -13.77 1.57 -1.99
CA THR A 49 -13.33 0.28 -1.46
C THR A 49 -13.01 -0.74 -2.56
N GLU A 50 -13.91 -0.92 -3.52
CA GLU A 50 -13.72 -1.88 -4.62
C GLU A 50 -12.57 -1.48 -5.56
N ASN A 51 -12.39 -0.18 -5.78
CA ASN A 51 -11.29 0.34 -6.60
C ASN A 51 -9.95 0.22 -5.88
N LEU A 52 -9.92 0.46 -4.57
CA LEU A 52 -8.76 0.25 -3.74
C LEU A 52 -8.39 -1.24 -3.71
N LYS A 53 -9.38 -2.13 -3.56
CA LYS A 53 -9.17 -3.59 -3.62
C LYS A 53 -8.50 -4.01 -4.93
N LYS A 54 -9.02 -3.55 -6.08
CA LYS A 54 -8.40 -3.82 -7.40
C LYS A 54 -6.95 -3.36 -7.46
N TYR A 55 -6.65 -2.18 -6.90
CA TYR A 55 -5.27 -1.71 -6.80
C TYR A 55 -4.41 -2.60 -5.90
N LEU A 56 -4.87 -2.92 -4.69
CA LEU A 56 -4.14 -3.77 -3.74
C LEU A 56 -3.89 -5.18 -4.29
N GLU A 57 -4.75 -5.69 -5.18
CA GLU A 57 -4.57 -6.98 -5.88
C GLU A 57 -3.63 -6.88 -7.09
N SER A 58 -3.38 -5.68 -7.61
CA SER A 58 -2.62 -5.45 -8.85
C SER A 58 -1.10 -5.56 -8.70
N SER A 59 -0.42 -5.70 -9.84
CA SER A 59 1.04 -5.61 -9.93
C SER A 59 1.59 -4.23 -9.58
N ASP A 60 0.79 -3.17 -9.74
CA ASP A 60 1.21 -1.81 -9.42
C ASP A 60 1.44 -1.65 -7.90
N PHE A 61 0.66 -2.35 -7.08
CA PHE A 61 0.89 -2.37 -5.63
C PHE A 61 2.07 -3.25 -5.25
N ASP A 62 2.38 -4.30 -6.02
CA ASP A 62 3.57 -5.12 -5.80
C ASP A 62 4.86 -4.28 -5.94
N GLU A 63 4.88 -3.29 -6.84
CA GLU A 63 6.00 -2.36 -6.95
C GLU A 63 6.20 -1.54 -5.67
N VAL A 64 5.10 -1.07 -5.06
CA VAL A 64 5.14 -0.37 -3.77
C VAL A 64 5.65 -1.28 -2.67
N LEU A 65 5.14 -2.51 -2.59
CA LEU A 65 5.60 -3.48 -1.59
C LEU A 65 7.07 -3.86 -1.81
N ARG A 66 7.54 -4.04 -3.04
CA ARG A 66 8.96 -4.32 -3.33
C ARG A 66 9.87 -3.17 -2.91
N LEU A 67 9.42 -1.92 -3.06
CA LEU A 67 10.14 -0.74 -2.59
C LEU A 67 10.20 -0.70 -1.06
N LEU A 68 9.10 -1.05 -0.38
CA LEU A 68 8.97 -0.97 1.07
C LEU A 68 9.33 -2.25 1.84
N LYS A 69 9.57 -3.40 1.18
CA LYS A 69 9.74 -4.71 1.85
C LYS A 69 10.86 -4.78 2.88
N ARG A 70 11.89 -3.94 2.73
CA ARG A 70 13.00 -3.82 3.69
C ARG A 70 12.66 -2.95 4.90
N LYS A 71 11.48 -2.34 4.92
CA LYS A 71 10.96 -1.41 5.93
C LYS A 71 9.72 -2.05 6.57
N LYS A 72 9.94 -3.17 7.28
CA LYS A 72 8.86 -4.02 7.82
C LYS A 72 7.82 -3.24 8.61
N GLU A 73 8.27 -2.38 9.52
CA GLU A 73 7.40 -1.52 10.34
C GLU A 73 6.47 -0.65 9.50
N VAL A 74 6.95 -0.09 8.38
CA VAL A 74 6.12 0.72 7.45
C VAL A 74 5.01 -0.12 6.83
N VAL A 75 5.32 -1.35 6.44
CA VAL A 75 4.34 -2.23 5.81
C VAL A 75 3.33 -2.73 6.84
N GLU A 76 3.77 -3.03 8.06
CA GLU A 76 2.90 -3.43 9.18
C GLU A 76 1.94 -2.31 9.58
N ASP A 77 2.43 -1.07 9.67
CA ASP A 77 1.58 0.10 9.97
C ASP A 77 0.61 0.40 8.83
N LEU A 78 1.04 0.21 7.57
CA LEU A 78 0.15 0.32 6.42
C LEU A 78 -0.97 -0.73 6.46
N VAL A 79 -0.65 -2.00 6.77
CA VAL A 79 -1.63 -3.08 6.93
C VAL A 79 -2.62 -2.73 8.05
N THR A 80 -2.12 -2.27 9.20
CA THR A 80 -2.94 -1.89 10.35
C THR A 80 -3.89 -0.73 10.02
N ALA A 81 -3.40 0.28 9.30
CA ALA A 81 -4.23 1.40 8.88
C ALA A 81 -5.30 0.97 7.85
N ILE A 82 -4.95 0.12 6.88
CA ILE A 82 -5.91 -0.45 5.93
C ILE A 82 -6.98 -1.25 6.68
N GLU A 83 -6.61 -2.11 7.62
CA GLU A 83 -7.56 -2.88 8.41
C GLU A 83 -8.52 -1.97 9.18
N THR A 84 -7.98 -0.94 9.84
CA THR A 84 -8.76 0.01 10.65
C THR A 84 -9.82 0.76 9.83
N TYR A 85 -9.47 1.22 8.62
CA TYR A 85 -10.34 2.12 7.85
C TYR A 85 -11.10 1.44 6.71
N TYR A 86 -10.55 0.37 6.17
CA TYR A 86 -11.07 -0.35 5.00
C TYR A 86 -11.50 -1.78 5.31
N GLY A 87 -11.08 -2.34 6.44
CA GLY A 87 -11.50 -3.64 6.96
C GLY A 87 -10.50 -4.76 6.69
N THR A 88 -10.63 -5.84 7.46
CA THR A 88 -9.73 -7.01 7.45
C THR A 88 -9.56 -7.61 6.06
N GLN A 89 -10.61 -7.64 5.22
CA GLN A 89 -10.52 -8.22 3.87
C GLN A 89 -9.45 -7.54 3.00
N LEU A 90 -9.33 -6.21 3.06
CA LEU A 90 -8.32 -5.48 2.29
C LEU A 90 -6.93 -5.63 2.90
N ALA A 91 -6.84 -5.69 4.22
CA ALA A 91 -5.58 -5.92 4.93
C ALA A 91 -4.99 -7.31 4.62
N GLU A 92 -5.82 -8.34 4.53
CA GLU A 92 -5.41 -9.71 4.18
C GLU A 92 -4.80 -9.81 2.77
N ILE A 93 -5.25 -8.97 1.81
CA ILE A 93 -4.65 -8.91 0.48
C ILE A 93 -3.19 -8.46 0.57
N VAL A 94 -2.92 -7.43 1.39
CA VAL A 94 -1.56 -6.91 1.58
C VAL A 94 -0.68 -7.92 2.31
N ARG A 95 -1.20 -8.58 3.36
CA ARG A 95 -0.48 -9.63 4.10
C ARG A 95 -0.08 -10.78 3.20
N ARG A 96 -1.01 -11.27 2.37
CA ARG A 96 -0.74 -12.34 1.41
C ARG A 96 0.36 -11.97 0.42
N LYS A 97 0.26 -10.80 -0.21
CA LYS A 97 1.29 -10.32 -1.16
C LYS A 97 2.66 -10.15 -0.51
N LEU A 98 2.71 -9.65 0.73
CA LEU A 98 3.98 -9.53 1.46
C LEU A 98 4.61 -10.90 1.73
N ALA A 99 3.81 -11.91 2.07
CA ALA A 99 4.28 -13.28 2.26
C ALA A 99 4.86 -13.87 0.97
N GLU A 100 4.16 -13.72 -0.16
CA GLU A 100 4.61 -14.16 -1.49
C GLU A 100 5.98 -13.52 -1.85
N LEU A 101 6.11 -12.19 -1.70
CA LEU A 101 7.36 -11.47 -1.98
C LEU A 101 8.54 -11.85 -1.07
N THR A 102 8.24 -12.39 0.13
CA THR A 102 9.26 -12.83 1.08
C THR A 102 9.75 -14.25 0.75
N GLN A 103 8.86 -15.11 0.25
CA GLN A 103 9.20 -16.47 -0.19
C GLN A 103 10.03 -16.47 -1.47
N GLU A 104 9.69 -15.65 -2.47
CA GLU A 104 10.46 -15.52 -3.73
C GLU A 104 11.94 -15.14 -3.51
N GLY A 105 12.23 -14.36 -2.46
CA GLY A 105 13.60 -13.95 -2.11
C GLY A 105 14.44 -15.08 -1.50
N SER A 106 13.81 -16.14 -0.98
CA SER A 106 14.47 -17.23 -0.27
C SER A 106 14.88 -18.37 -1.21
N GLU A 107 14.15 -18.59 -2.31
CA GLU A 107 14.45 -19.63 -3.31
C GLU A 107 15.58 -19.25 -4.28
N SER A 108 15.91 -17.96 -4.41
CA SER A 108 16.99 -17.48 -5.29
C SER A 108 18.39 -17.49 -4.65
N SER A 109 18.52 -17.98 -3.41
CA SER A 109 19.78 -17.98 -2.63
C SER A 109 20.25 -19.39 -2.23
N SER A 110 19.70 -20.46 -2.83
CA SER A 110 20.12 -21.86 -2.59
C SER A 110 20.82 -22.46 -3.79
#